data_AF-A0A7V8VVK6-F1
#
_entry.id   AF-A0A7V8VVK6-F1
#
_cell.length_a   1.000
_cell.length_b   1.000
_cell.length_c   1.000
_cell.angle_alpha   90.00
_cell.angle_beta   90.00
_cell.angle_gamma   90.00
#
_symmetry.space_group_name_H-M   'P 1'
#
loop_
_entity.id
_entity.type
_entity.pdbx_description
1 polymer ?
#
loop_
_entity_poly.entity_id
_entity_poly.type
_entity_poly.pdbx_seq_one_letter_code
_entity_poly.pdbx_strand_id
1 'polypeptide(L)' 'QDDNTDGLIFSVPFLIAFLSDVMTLNPGDIIMTGTPHGVGGMKAGDTIEVEVGGVGVLSNPVVNRS' A
#
# COMPACT_ATOMS: atom_id res chain seq x y z
N GLN A 1 -12.23 -1.28 -2.07
CA GLN A 1 -11.28 -1.84 -3.05
C GLN A 1 -11.03 -3.28 -2.64
N ASP A 2 -10.94 -4.21 -3.58
CA ASP A 2 -10.72 -5.64 -3.31
C ASP A 2 -10.02 -6.26 -4.53
N ASP A 3 -8.85 -6.86 -4.32
CA ASP A 3 -8.01 -7.45 -5.38
C ASP A 3 -6.93 -8.39 -4.78
N ASN A 4 -6.19 -9.09 -5.64
CA ASN A 4 -5.11 -9.98 -5.26
C ASN A 4 -3.73 -9.46 -5.72
N THR A 5 -2.68 -9.75 -4.95
CA THR A 5 -1.29 -9.40 -5.30
C THR A 5 -0.79 -10.05 -6.60
N ASP A 6 -1.42 -11.13 -7.05
CA ASP A 6 -1.18 -11.76 -8.35
C ASP A 6 -1.56 -10.84 -9.52
N GLY A 7 -2.43 -9.85 -9.27
CA GLY A 7 -2.83 -8.82 -10.24
C GLY A 7 -1.86 -7.65 -10.39
N LEU A 8 -0.73 -7.63 -9.67
CA LEU A 8 0.26 -6.57 -9.79
C LEU A 8 0.85 -6.50 -11.20
N ILE A 9 0.74 -5.34 -11.85
CA ILE A 9 1.38 -5.07 -13.16
C ILE A 9 2.90 -5.25 -13.07
N PHE A 10 3.49 -4.80 -11.96
CA PHE A 10 4.90 -4.97 -11.63
C PHE A 10 5.04 -5.83 -10.39
N SER A 11 5.65 -7.02 -10.54
CA SER A 11 5.83 -7.95 -9.43
C SER A 11 6.79 -7.42 -8.37
N VAL A 12 6.70 -7.93 -7.15
CA VAL A 12 7.61 -7.58 -6.05
C VAL A 12 9.10 -7.76 -6.44
N PRO A 13 9.52 -8.88 -7.06
CA PRO A 13 10.91 -9.02 -7.51
C PRO A 13 11.33 -7.95 -8.54
N PHE A 14 10.43 -7.56 -9.46
CA PHE A 14 10.71 -6.51 -10.43
C PHE A 14 10.90 -5.15 -9.74
N LEU A 15 10.00 -4.80 -8.81
CA LEU A 15 10.08 -3.54 -8.06
C LEU A 15 11.39 -3.42 -7.27
N ILE A 16 11.81 -4.49 -6.59
CA ILE A 16 13.08 -4.52 -5.85
C ILE A 16 14.26 -4.30 -6.81
N ALA A 17 14.31 -5.04 -7.92
CA ALA A 17 15.40 -4.94 -8.89
C ALA A 17 15.48 -3.54 -9.51
N PHE A 18 14.35 -3.02 -10.01
CA PHE A 18 14.28 -1.70 -10.62
C PHE A 18 14.69 -0.58 -9.66
N LEU A 19 14.16 -0.59 -8.44
CA LEU A 19 14.48 0.45 -7.46
C LEU A 19 15.95 0.38 -7.02
N SER A 20 16.52 -0.82 -6.89
CA SER A 20 17.92 -1.01 -6.53
C SER A 20 18.92 -0.55 -7.61
N ASP A 21 18.49 -0.49 -8.87
CA ASP A 21 19.30 0.05 -9.97
C ASP A 21 19.31 1.60 -9.95
N VAL A 22 18.21 2.20 -9.49
CA VAL A 22 18.06 3.66 -9.42
C VAL A 22 18.66 4.25 -8.14
N MET A 23 18.56 3.55 -7.01
CA MET A 23 19.07 3.99 -5.71
C MET A 23 19.44 2.82 -4.79
N THR A 24 20.35 3.06 -3.84
CA THR A 24 20.69 2.07 -2.81
C THR A 24 19.50 1.84 -1.87
N LEU A 25 19.02 0.60 -1.79
CA LEU A 25 18.05 0.16 -0.79
C LEU A 25 18.79 -0.26 0.49
N ASN A 26 18.33 0.22 1.64
CA ASN A 26 18.91 -0.06 2.95
C ASN A 26 17.97 -0.93 3.81
N PRO A 27 18.51 -1.66 4.80
CA PRO A 27 17.68 -2.36 5.77
C PRO A 27 16.71 -1.40 6.47
N GLY A 28 15.42 -1.73 6.42
CA GLY A 28 14.35 -0.91 7.00
C GLY A 28 13.59 -0.03 6.00
N ASP A 29 14.05 0.05 4.75
CA ASP A 29 13.32 0.77 3.69
C ASP A 29 11.98 0.10 3.38
N ILE A 30 10.95 0.91 3.11
CA ILE A 30 9.59 0.46 2.81
C ILE A 30 9.23 0.82 1.38
N ILE A 31 8.84 -0.17 0.59
CA ILE A 31 8.37 -0.01 -0.81
C ILE A 31 6.86 -0.16 -0.84
N MET A 32 6.15 0.87 -1.34
CA MET A 32 4.72 0.79 -1.63
C MET A 32 4.52 0.22 -3.03
N THR A 33 3.85 -0.93 -3.15
CA THR A 33 3.74 -1.71 -4.41
C THR A 33 2.63 -1.22 -5.34
N GLY A 34 1.93 -0.15 -4.96
CA GLY A 34 0.77 0.37 -5.68
C GLY A 34 -0.56 0.03 -4.98
N THR A 35 -1.65 0.48 -5.60
CA THR A 35 -3.03 0.24 -5.15
C THR A 35 -3.84 -0.33 -6.31
N PRO A 36 -4.79 -1.25 -6.05
CA PRO A 36 -5.78 -1.60 -7.06
C PRO A 36 -6.67 -0.38 -7.37
N HIS A 37 -7.56 -0.57 -8.35
CA HIS A 37 -8.53 0.46 -8.73
C HIS A 37 -9.53 0.75 -7.60
N GLY A 38 -10.19 1.92 -7.68
CA GLY A 38 -11.26 2.29 -6.74
C GLY A 38 -10.82 3.19 -5.58
N VAL A 39 -9.79 4.01 -5.81
CA VAL A 39 -9.45 5.12 -4.89
C VAL A 39 -10.64 6.08 -4.79
N GLY A 40 -11.04 6.38 -3.55
CA GLY A 40 -12.17 7.27 -3.24
C GLY A 40 -11.76 8.33 -2.22
N GLY A 41 -12.63 9.35 -2.06
CA GLY A 41 -12.43 10.40 -1.06
C GLY A 41 -12.66 9.90 0.37
N MET A 42 -12.04 10.56 1.33
CA MET A 42 -12.21 10.33 2.77
C MET A 42 -12.72 11.62 3.43
N LYS A 43 -13.50 11.50 4.50
CA LYS A 43 -13.98 12.64 5.30
C LYS A 43 -13.78 12.38 6.80
N ALA A 44 -13.76 13.45 7.57
CA ALA A 44 -13.68 13.34 9.02
C ALA A 44 -14.86 12.53 9.59
N GLY A 45 -14.54 11.64 10.53
CA GLY A 45 -15.48 10.67 11.11
C GLY A 45 -15.46 9.30 10.42
N ASP A 46 -14.80 9.15 9.27
CA ASP A 46 -14.61 7.84 8.65
C ASP A 46 -13.56 7.01 9.44
N THR A 47 -13.69 5.68 9.38
CA THR A 47 -12.60 4.74 9.69
C THR A 47 -12.23 4.03 8.42
N ILE A 48 -10.95 4.05 8.07
CA ILE A 48 -10.42 3.39 6.88
C ILE A 48 -9.70 2.12 7.29
N GLU A 49 -10.12 1.01 6.71
CA GLU A 49 -9.54 -0.31 6.95
C GLU A 49 -8.91 -0.85 5.67
N VAL A 50 -7.70 -1.39 5.82
CA VAL A 50 -6.96 -2.08 4.77
C VAL A 50 -6.61 -3.47 5.29
N GLU A 51 -7.11 -4.51 4.63
CA GLU A 51 -6.84 -5.90 4.97
C GLU A 51 -5.94 -6.55 3.91
N VAL A 52 -4.94 -7.30 4.38
CA VAL A 52 -4.14 -8.19 3.53
C VAL A 52 -4.16 -9.59 4.15
N GLY A 53 -4.66 -10.56 3.38
CA GLY A 53 -4.74 -11.95 3.80
C GLY A 53 -3.38 -12.49 4.25
N GLY A 54 -3.33 -13.09 5.44
CA GLY A 54 -2.10 -13.62 6.02
C GLY A 54 -1.18 -12.58 6.68
N VAL A 55 -1.50 -11.28 6.60
CA VAL A 55 -0.74 -10.21 7.27
C VAL A 55 -1.58 -9.57 8.39
N GLY A 56 -2.79 -9.12 8.08
CA GLY A 56 -3.70 -8.51 9.06
C GLY A 56 -4.48 -7.31 8.52
N VAL A 57 -5.12 -6.59 9.44
CA VAL A 57 -5.92 -5.38 9.16
C VAL A 57 -5.25 -4.15 9.76
N LEU A 58 -5.05 -3.12 8.94
CA LEU A 58 -4.67 -1.78 9.37
C LEU A 58 -5.93 -0.90 9.39
N SER A 59 -6.30 -0.40 10.56
CA SER A 59 -7.49 0.43 10.77
C SER A 59 -7.09 1.81 11.30
N ASN A 60 -7.51 2.88 10.62
CA ASN A 60 -7.16 4.26 10.95
C ASN A 60 -8.40 5.17 10.94
N PRO A 61 -8.67 5.92 12.02
CA PRO A 61 -9.72 6.93 12.02
C PRO A 61 -9.27 8.20 11.28
N VAL A 62 -10.19 8.79 10.51
CA VAL A 62 -9.99 10.07 9.84
C VAL A 62 -10.54 11.18 10.72
N VAL A 63 -9.64 12.04 11.19
CA VAL A 63 -9.98 13.19 12.04
C VAL A 63 -9.55 14.49 11.38
N ASN A 64 -10.31 15.56 11.58
CA ASN A 64 -9.86 16.88 11.16
C ASN A 64 -8.66 17.30 12.00
N ARG A 65 -7.68 17.93 11.34
CA ARG A 65 -6.58 18.59 12.05
C ARG A 65 -7.16 19.79 12.81
N SER A 66 -6.94 19.84 14.12
CA SER A 66 -7.26 20.98 14.99
C SER A 66 -6.45 22.22 14.64
#